data_AF-A0A8H9ER21-F1
#
_entry.id   AF-A0A8H9ER21-F1
#
_cell.length_a   1.000
_cell.length_b   1.000
_cell.length_c   1.000
_cell.angle_alpha   90.00
_cell.angle_beta   90.00
_cell.angle_gamma   90.00
#
_symmetry.space_group_name_H-M   'P 1'
#
loop_
_entity.id
_entity.type
_entity.pdbx_description
1 polymer ?
#
loop_
_entity_poly.entity_id
_entity_poly.type
_entity_poly.pdbx_seq_one_letter_code
_entity_poly.pdbx_strand_id
1 'polypeptide(L)'
;MTKNQNFIETKEYKRFAEFCDACIKYQYIGICYGQPGVGKTLSSRYYTNWNTIEKQVNHRGWEDLASKTTDDILSVNKIFYTAPAEKQTRLSNDLYSISASIDLGQKLHIVNKYGHDHSKHYSDMFKYIDLII
;
A
#
# COMPACT_ATOMS: atom_id res chain seq x y z
N MET A 1 -13.39 -21.65 3.04
CA MET A 1 -12.87 -21.45 4.41
C MET A 1 -11.52 -20.74 4.34
N THR A 2 -11.49 -19.43 4.17
CA THR A 2 -10.24 -18.65 4.24
C THR A 2 -9.92 -18.40 5.70
N LYS A 3 -9.09 -19.26 6.30
CA LYS A 3 -8.44 -18.97 7.59
C LYS A 3 -7.75 -17.61 7.45
N ASN A 4 -8.21 -16.59 8.18
CA ASN A 4 -7.36 -15.48 8.55
C ASN A 4 -6.22 -16.10 9.36
N GLN A 5 -5.13 -16.48 8.68
CA GLN A 5 -3.91 -16.85 9.38
C GLN A 5 -3.39 -15.56 9.99
N ASN A 6 -3.54 -15.45 11.32
CA ASN A 6 -2.97 -14.34 12.05
C ASN A 6 -1.46 -14.32 11.77
N PHE A 7 -0.98 -13.21 11.22
CA PHE A 7 0.45 -13.00 11.04
C PHE A 7 1.12 -13.03 12.41
N ILE A 8 2.19 -13.80 12.55
CA ILE A 8 2.93 -13.91 13.80
C ILE A 8 4.12 -12.96 13.70
N GLU A 9 4.12 -11.90 14.50
CA GLU A 9 5.26 -11.00 14.59
C GLU A 9 6.44 -11.70 15.30
N THR A 10 7.45 -12.06 14.52
CA THR A 10 8.71 -12.61 15.05
C THR A 10 9.78 -11.54 15.20
N LYS A 11 10.92 -11.89 15.82
CA LYS A 11 12.08 -10.98 15.91
C LYS A 11 12.62 -10.64 14.52
N GLU A 12 12.59 -11.60 13.61
CA GLU A 12 13.01 -11.44 12.21
C GLU A 12 12.11 -10.45 11.48
N TYR A 13 10.79 -10.53 11.69
CA TYR A 13 9.87 -9.53 11.14
C TYR A 13 10.14 -8.12 11.69
N LYS A 14 10.40 -7.99 13.00
CA LYS A 14 10.74 -6.68 13.59
C LYS A 14 12.00 -6.07 12.97
N ARG A 15 13.04 -6.88 12.74
CA ARG A 15 14.25 -6.44 12.02
C ARG A 15 13.96 -6.02 10.58
N PHE A 16 13.06 -6.73 9.90
CA PHE A 16 12.60 -6.33 8.56
C PHE A 16 11.87 -4.99 8.59
N ALA A 17 10.96 -4.77 9.55
CA ALA A 17 10.25 -3.50 9.71
C ALA A 17 11.23 -2.34 10.01
N GLU A 18 12.18 -2.54 10.93
CA GLU A 18 13.24 -1.57 11.23
C GLU A 18 14.09 -1.24 10.00
N PHE A 19 14.38 -2.24 9.17
CA PHE A 19 15.09 -2.05 7.90
C PHE A 19 14.27 -1.22 6.90
N CYS A 20 12.97 -1.48 6.75
CA CYS A 20 12.06 -0.68 5.93
C CYS A 20 11.96 0.76 6.43
N ASP A 21 11.83 0.96 7.74
CA ASP A 21 11.80 2.29 8.36
C ASP A 21 13.10 3.06 8.12
N ALA A 22 14.26 2.37 8.15
CA ALA A 22 15.53 2.96 7.77
C ALA A 22 15.57 3.34 6.28
N CYS A 23 15.04 2.50 5.38
CA CYS A 23 14.93 2.83 3.95
C CYS A 23 14.08 4.08 3.73
N ILE A 24 12.95 4.23 4.43
CA ILE A 24 12.12 5.43 4.41
C ILE A 24 12.90 6.65 4.93
N LYS A 25 13.53 6.52 6.11
CA LYS A 25 14.21 7.65 6.75
C LYS A 25 15.39 8.17 5.95
N TYR A 26 16.20 7.27 5.39
CA TYR A 26 17.45 7.61 4.71
C TYR A 26 17.35 7.55 3.19
N GLN A 27 16.17 7.25 2.64
CA GLN A 27 15.89 7.19 1.20
C GLN A 27 16.83 6.21 0.47
N TYR A 28 17.06 5.04 1.07
CA TYR A 28 17.92 3.99 0.52
C TYR A 28 17.13 2.92 -0.23
N ILE A 29 17.76 2.33 -1.25
CA ILE A 29 17.30 1.10 -1.86
C ILE A 29 17.71 -0.07 -0.96
N GLY A 30 16.72 -0.72 -0.35
CA GLY A 30 16.92 -1.90 0.46
C GLY A 30 16.90 -3.19 -0.36
N ILE A 31 17.90 -4.06 -0.17
CA ILE A 31 17.94 -5.39 -0.83
C ILE A 31 17.78 -6.47 0.23
N CYS A 32 16.71 -7.25 0.12
CA CYS A 32 16.46 -8.42 0.96
C CYS A 32 16.57 -9.70 0.13
N TYR A 33 17.43 -10.63 0.52
CA TYR A 33 17.60 -11.93 -0.12
C TYR A 33 17.49 -13.08 0.89
N GLY A 34 17.26 -14.29 0.40
CA GLY A 34 17.15 -15.49 1.24
C GLY A 34 16.43 -16.63 0.52
N GLN A 35 16.41 -17.82 1.11
CA GLN A 35 15.79 -19.01 0.52
C GLN A 35 14.29 -18.79 0.19
N PRO A 36 13.74 -19.53 -0.78
CA PRO A 36 12.29 -19.55 -1.03
C PRO A 36 11.52 -19.98 0.23
N GLY A 37 10.32 -19.44 0.44
CA GLY A 37 9.45 -19.84 1.56
C GLY A 37 9.75 -19.18 2.92
N VAL A 38 10.84 -18.39 3.06
CA VAL A 38 11.19 -17.72 4.33
C VAL A 38 10.29 -16.54 4.72
N GLY A 39 9.22 -16.27 3.96
CA GLY A 39 8.24 -15.24 4.33
C GLY A 39 8.54 -13.80 3.87
N LYS A 40 9.44 -13.60 2.88
CA LYS A 40 9.75 -12.26 2.31
C LYS A 40 8.48 -11.52 1.85
N THR A 41 7.75 -12.12 0.91
CA THR A 41 6.50 -11.55 0.38
C THR A 41 5.43 -11.35 1.46
N LEU A 42 5.32 -12.28 2.41
CA LEU A 42 4.35 -12.19 3.49
C LEU A 42 4.66 -11.01 4.42
N SER A 43 5.94 -10.80 4.76
CA SER A 43 6.41 -9.69 5.57
C SER A 43 6.16 -8.34 4.88
N SER A 44 6.48 -8.24 3.58
CA SER A 44 6.22 -7.04 2.78
C SER A 44 4.73 -6.68 2.69
N ARG A 45 3.87 -7.68 2.44
CA ARG A 45 2.41 -7.48 2.42
C ARG A 45 1.85 -7.09 3.77
N TYR A 46 2.37 -7.64 4.85
CA TYR A 46 1.92 -7.31 6.21
C TYR A 46 2.35 -5.90 6.62
N TYR A 47 3.62 -5.55 6.42
CA TYR A 47 4.17 -4.22 6.76
C TYR A 47 3.48 -3.07 6.01
N THR A 48 3.02 -3.32 4.78
CA THR A 48 2.28 -2.33 3.96
C THR A 48 0.76 -2.41 4.11
N ASN A 49 0.24 -3.30 4.96
CA ASN A 49 -1.19 -3.63 5.07
C ASN A 49 -1.84 -3.97 3.70
N TRP A 50 -1.06 -4.51 2.75
CA TRP A 50 -1.49 -4.63 1.35
C TRP A 50 -2.70 -5.54 1.15
N ASN A 51 -2.85 -6.59 1.97
CA ASN A 51 -4.00 -7.50 1.87
C ASN A 51 -5.36 -6.79 2.05
N THR A 52 -5.35 -5.68 2.80
CA THR A 52 -6.53 -4.83 3.02
C THR A 52 -6.66 -3.82 1.88
N ILE A 53 -5.56 -3.13 1.56
CA ILE A 53 -5.54 -2.05 0.57
C ILE A 53 -5.79 -2.54 -0.86
N GLU A 54 -5.19 -3.67 -1.25
CA GLU A 54 -5.33 -4.28 -2.57
C GLU A 54 -6.80 -4.49 -2.96
N LYS A 55 -7.66 -4.85 -1.98
CA LYS A 55 -9.09 -5.06 -2.21
C LYS A 55 -9.86 -3.76 -2.44
N GLN A 56 -9.35 -2.65 -1.94
CA GLN A 56 -9.95 -1.32 -2.09
C GLN A 56 -9.49 -0.69 -3.41
N VAL A 57 -8.19 -0.76 -3.71
CA VAL A 57 -7.62 -0.12 -4.91
C VAL A 57 -7.88 -0.90 -6.20
N ASN A 58 -8.16 -2.21 -6.13
CA ASN A 58 -8.56 -3.00 -7.29
C ASN A 58 -10.06 -2.79 -7.57
N HIS A 59 -10.37 -1.77 -8.38
CA HIS A 59 -11.72 -1.30 -8.64
C HIS A 59 -12.07 -1.34 -10.13
N ARG A 60 -13.38 -1.40 -10.44
CA ARG A 60 -13.89 -1.36 -11.83
C ARG A 60 -14.31 0.05 -12.29
N GLY A 61 -14.29 1.02 -11.39
CA GLY A 61 -14.66 2.42 -11.62
C GLY A 61 -14.71 3.19 -10.29
N TRP A 62 -14.86 4.52 -10.36
CA TRP A 62 -14.84 5.38 -9.18
C TRP A 62 -15.98 5.08 -8.18
N GLU A 63 -17.14 4.64 -8.66
CA GLU A 63 -18.28 4.23 -7.82
C GLU A 63 -17.94 2.99 -6.96
N ASP A 64 -17.34 1.98 -7.59
CA ASP A 64 -16.89 0.75 -6.93
C ASP A 64 -15.80 1.06 -5.89
N LEU A 65 -14.86 1.94 -6.24
CA LEU A 65 -13.83 2.43 -5.33
C LEU A 65 -14.45 3.14 -4.11
N ALA A 66 -15.35 4.10 -4.33
CA ALA A 66 -16.03 4.84 -3.25
C ALA A 66 -16.78 3.92 -2.28
N SER A 67 -17.37 2.83 -2.79
CA SER A 67 -18.14 1.88 -1.98
C SER A 67 -17.28 0.91 -1.15
N LYS A 68 -16.08 0.57 -1.65
CA LYS A 68 -15.16 -0.40 -1.02
C LYS A 68 -14.15 0.23 -0.08
N THR A 69 -13.97 1.53 -0.17
CA THR A 69 -12.94 2.22 0.59
C THR A 69 -13.29 2.24 2.08
N THR A 70 -12.30 1.95 2.93
CA THR A 70 -12.41 2.00 4.39
C THR A 70 -11.47 3.06 4.95
N ASP A 71 -11.57 3.32 6.26
CA ASP A 71 -10.66 4.26 6.95
C ASP A 71 -9.17 3.90 6.79
N ASP A 72 -8.85 2.61 6.53
CA ASP A 72 -7.48 2.15 6.33
C ASP A 72 -6.78 2.85 5.16
N ILE A 73 -7.52 3.24 4.12
CA ILE A 73 -6.95 3.90 2.93
C ILE A 73 -6.24 5.21 3.29
N LEU A 74 -6.75 5.93 4.31
CA LEU A 74 -6.24 7.25 4.70
C LEU A 74 -4.84 7.17 5.31
N SER A 75 -4.47 5.98 5.79
CA SER A 75 -3.16 5.71 6.39
C SER A 75 -2.12 5.23 5.38
N VAL A 76 -2.51 4.99 4.12
CA VAL A 76 -1.65 4.38 3.10
C VAL A 76 -0.58 5.35 2.65
N ASN A 77 0.66 4.99 2.95
CA ASN A 77 1.86 5.67 2.48
C ASN A 77 2.92 4.68 1.94
N LYS A 78 2.56 3.40 1.77
CA LYS A 78 3.47 2.35 1.33
C LYS A 78 2.77 1.46 0.31
N ILE A 79 3.49 1.06 -0.74
CA ILE A 79 2.97 0.18 -1.79
C ILE A 79 3.74 -1.13 -1.78
N PHE A 80 3.03 -2.24 -1.90
CA PHE A 80 3.62 -3.52 -2.25
C PHE A 80 3.40 -3.79 -3.75
N TYR A 81 4.45 -4.06 -4.50
CA TYR A 81 4.37 -4.31 -5.94
C TYR A 81 5.27 -5.47 -6.37
N THR A 82 4.64 -6.51 -6.93
CA THR A 82 5.37 -7.61 -7.58
C THR A 82 5.63 -7.25 -9.04
N ALA A 83 6.86 -6.86 -9.37
CA ALA A 83 7.23 -6.60 -10.75
C ALA A 83 7.10 -7.88 -11.61
N PRO A 84 6.47 -7.78 -12.80
CA PRO A 84 6.39 -8.92 -13.71
C PRO A 84 7.78 -9.29 -14.23
N ALA A 85 8.00 -10.58 -14.48
CA ALA A 85 9.27 -11.08 -15.03
C ALA A 85 9.53 -10.53 -16.46
N GLU A 86 8.47 -10.18 -17.18
CA GLU A 86 8.51 -9.60 -18.51
C GLU A 86 8.02 -8.15 -18.49
N LYS A 87 8.57 -7.30 -19.36
CA LYS A 87 8.14 -5.89 -19.58
C LYS A 87 8.34 -4.99 -18.34
N GLN A 88 9.58 -4.87 -17.87
CA GLN A 88 9.97 -3.97 -16.77
C GLN A 88 9.56 -2.50 -16.97
N THR A 89 9.40 -2.04 -18.21
CA THR A 89 8.89 -0.70 -18.55
C THR A 89 7.47 -0.45 -18.06
N ARG A 90 6.70 -1.49 -17.71
CA ARG A 90 5.36 -1.35 -17.12
C ARG A 90 5.37 -0.91 -15.67
N LEU A 91 6.48 -1.09 -14.95
CA LEU A 91 6.62 -0.75 -13.53
C LEU A 91 6.10 0.67 -13.24
N SER A 92 6.58 1.67 -13.98
CA SER A 92 6.19 3.07 -13.76
C SER A 92 4.70 3.30 -14.00
N ASN A 93 4.12 2.71 -15.05
CA ASN A 93 2.71 2.87 -15.38
C ASN A 93 1.81 2.17 -14.35
N ASP A 94 2.20 0.98 -13.91
CA ASP A 94 1.46 0.22 -12.90
C ASP A 94 1.51 0.97 -11.55
N LEU A 95 2.69 1.43 -11.12
CA LEU A 95 2.84 2.23 -9.90
C LEU A 95 2.07 3.54 -9.96
N TYR A 96 2.07 4.23 -11.11
CA TYR A 96 1.27 5.43 -11.32
C TYR A 96 -0.23 5.12 -11.16
N SER A 97 -0.70 4.06 -11.79
CA SER A 97 -2.12 3.65 -11.73
C SER A 97 -2.55 3.28 -10.31
N ILE A 98 -1.70 2.55 -9.58
CA ILE A 98 -1.93 2.20 -8.17
C ILE A 98 -1.95 3.46 -7.31
N SER A 99 -0.98 4.35 -7.47
CA SER A 99 -0.88 5.60 -6.69
C SER A 99 -2.09 6.50 -6.94
N ALA A 100 -2.52 6.64 -8.20
CA ALA A 100 -3.73 7.38 -8.55
C ALA A 100 -4.99 6.76 -7.94
N SER A 101 -5.07 5.43 -7.88
CA SER A 101 -6.20 4.72 -7.25
C SER A 101 -6.24 4.95 -5.74
N ILE A 102 -5.08 4.97 -5.07
CA ILE A 102 -4.97 5.27 -3.64
C ILE A 102 -5.40 6.73 -3.38
N ASP A 103 -4.84 7.69 -4.12
CA ASP A 103 -5.17 9.12 -3.98
C ASP A 103 -6.67 9.37 -4.21
N LEU A 104 -7.25 8.79 -5.27
CA LEU A 104 -8.68 8.89 -5.54
C LEU A 104 -9.51 8.23 -4.43
N GLY A 105 -9.12 7.05 -3.96
CA GLY A 105 -9.81 6.35 -2.87
C GLY A 105 -9.80 7.17 -1.58
N GLN A 106 -8.66 7.74 -1.22
CA GLN A 106 -8.52 8.63 -0.07
C GLN A 106 -9.44 9.85 -0.18
N LYS A 107 -9.46 10.52 -1.34
CA LYS A 107 -10.34 11.68 -1.61
C LYS A 107 -11.82 11.30 -1.51
N LEU A 108 -12.23 10.24 -2.18
CA LEU A 108 -13.62 9.77 -2.19
C LEU A 108 -14.10 9.39 -0.79
N HIS A 109 -13.25 8.72 -0.01
CA HIS A 109 -13.59 8.32 1.36
C HIS A 109 -13.81 9.50 2.29
N ILE A 110 -12.95 10.53 2.20
CA ILE A 110 -13.14 11.76 2.99
C ILE A 110 -14.43 12.47 2.58
N VAL A 111 -14.68 12.63 1.27
CA VAL A 111 -15.90 13.27 0.78
C VAL A 111 -17.14 12.52 1.25
N ASN A 112 -17.14 11.19 1.20
CA ASN A 112 -18.26 10.37 1.65
C ASN A 112 -18.47 10.45 3.17
N LYS A 113 -17.39 10.49 3.96
CA LYS A 113 -17.47 10.44 5.43
C LYS A 113 -17.72 11.80 6.08
N TYR A 114 -17.17 12.87 5.52
CA TYR A 114 -17.16 14.21 6.12
C TYR A 114 -17.88 15.28 5.28
N GLY A 115 -18.31 14.97 4.06
CA GLY A 115 -19.01 15.91 3.18
C GLY A 115 -18.08 16.87 2.41
N HIS A 116 -18.69 17.68 1.54
CA HIS A 116 -17.97 18.46 0.52
C HIS A 116 -17.14 19.64 1.07
N ASP A 117 -17.57 20.26 2.18
CA ASP A 117 -16.93 21.48 2.73
C ASP A 117 -15.52 21.23 3.27
N HIS A 118 -15.20 20.00 3.68
CA HIS A 118 -13.87 19.65 4.15
C HIS A 118 -12.90 19.31 3.01
N SER A 119 -13.37 19.02 1.79
CA SER A 119 -12.53 18.48 0.71
C SER A 119 -11.42 19.42 0.21
N LYS A 120 -11.63 20.75 0.25
CA LYS A 120 -10.66 21.74 -0.28
C LYS A 120 -9.34 21.80 0.48
N HIS A 121 -9.32 21.46 1.78
CA HIS A 121 -8.10 21.45 2.58
C HIS A 121 -7.32 20.14 2.50
N TYR A 122 -7.92 19.06 2.00
CA TYR A 122 -7.27 17.74 1.95
C TYR A 122 -6.56 17.45 0.62
N SER A 123 -6.77 18.27 -0.41
CA SER A 123 -6.06 18.21 -1.70
C SER A 123 -4.56 17.97 -1.55
N ASP A 124 -3.94 18.68 -0.60
CA ASP A 124 -2.50 18.67 -0.37
C ASP A 124 -2.10 17.81 0.85
N MET A 125 -3.08 17.20 1.53
CA MET A 125 -2.88 16.47 2.79
C MET A 125 -2.53 14.99 2.55
N PHE A 126 -2.82 14.46 1.36
CA PHE A 126 -2.49 13.09 1.00
C PHE A 126 -1.01 12.98 0.65
N LYS A 127 -0.28 12.27 1.51
CA LYS A 127 1.18 12.14 1.45
C LYS A 127 1.62 11.37 0.21
N TYR A 128 2.81 11.72 -0.25
CA TYR A 128 3.60 10.90 -1.18
C TYR A 128 3.77 9.47 -0.62
N ILE A 129 3.94 8.51 -1.52
CA ILE A 129 4.32 7.14 -1.15
C ILE A 129 5.75 7.17 -0.60
N ASP A 130 5.93 6.79 0.66
CA ASP A 130 7.20 6.79 1.39
C ASP A 130 8.08 5.58 1.03
N LEU A 131 7.47 4.46 0.63
CA LEU A 131 8.19 3.22 0.30
C LEU A 131 7.41 2.36 -0.70
N ILE A 132 8.14 1.76 -1.64
CA ILE A 132 7.65 0.72 -2.54
C ILE A 132 8.47 -0.55 -2.22
N ILE A 133 7.77 -1.66 -1.92
CA ILE A 133 8.37 -2.95 -1.57
C ILE A 133 7.99 -4.00 -2.61
#